data_AF-A0A1G6YX02-F1
#
_entry.id   AF-A0A1G6YX02-F1
#
_cell.length_a   1.000
_cell.length_b   1.000
_cell.length_c   1.000
_cell.angle_alpha   90.00
_cell.angle_beta   90.00
_cell.angle_gamma   90.00
#
_symmetry.space_group_name_H-M   'P 1'
#
loop_
_entity.id
_entity.type
_entity.pdbx_description
1 polymer ?
#
loop_
_entity_poly.entity_id
_entity_poly.type
_entity_poly.pdbx_seq_one_letter_code
_entity_poly.pdbx_strand_id
1 'polypeptide(L)'
;MNYRLEDLEVYNLSELFSDKIWNIVMGWNYFAKDTIGKQICRAADSISANIAEGYGRYHFKENKNFCYYSRGSLLEVKSFLRKSKNRNLISEDCYSELYTELQTIHLKLNAYIKYIGNNLNKF
;
A
#
# COMPACT_ATOMS: atom_id res chain seq x y z
N MET A 1 26.14 -3.68 -7.36
CA MET A 1 25.29 -3.49 -6.16
C MET A 1 24.22 -4.55 -6.19
N ASN A 2 24.04 -5.31 -5.11
CA ASN A 2 22.97 -6.31 -5.04
C ASN A 2 21.69 -5.56 -4.64
N TYR A 3 20.80 -5.27 -5.59
CA TYR A 3 19.60 -4.48 -5.33
C TYR A 3 18.48 -5.41 -4.86
N ARG A 4 18.25 -5.51 -3.56
CA ARG A 4 17.18 -6.36 -3.01
C ARG A 4 15.87 -5.59 -2.87
N LEU A 5 14.74 -6.28 -2.90
CA LEU A 5 13.43 -5.67 -2.74
C LEU A 5 13.31 -5.01 -1.36
N GLU A 6 13.89 -5.63 -0.35
CA GLU A 6 13.88 -5.17 1.05
C GLU A 6 14.69 -3.88 1.26
N ASP A 7 15.49 -3.46 0.28
CA ASP A 7 16.17 -2.17 0.32
C ASP A 7 15.25 -1.02 -0.15
N LEU A 8 14.06 -1.34 -0.68
CA LEU A 8 13.07 -0.36 -1.14
C LEU A 8 12.17 0.10 0.03
N GLU A 9 12.44 1.29 0.55
CA GLU A 9 11.70 1.88 1.67
C GLU A 9 10.16 1.87 1.47
N VAL A 10 9.68 2.21 0.28
CA VAL A 10 8.22 2.23 -0.01
C VAL A 10 7.60 0.83 0.07
N TYR A 11 8.34 -0.22 -0.26
CA TYR A 11 7.87 -1.61 -0.12
C TYR A 11 7.72 -1.95 1.37
N ASN A 12 8.77 -1.74 2.17
CA ASN A 12 8.76 -2.03 3.61
C ASN A 12 7.65 -1.26 4.35
N LEU A 13 7.47 0.02 4.05
CA LEU A 13 6.39 0.82 4.63
C LEU A 13 5.00 0.28 4.26
N SER A 14 4.84 -0.22 3.04
CA SER A 14 3.58 -0.78 2.58
C SER A 14 3.25 -2.11 3.27
N GLU A 15 4.24 -2.98 3.48
CA GLU A 15 4.08 -4.26 4.23
C GLU A 15 3.70 -4.01 5.69
N LEU A 16 4.41 -3.10 6.37
CA LEU A 16 4.11 -2.75 7.76
C LEU A 16 2.70 -2.16 7.90
N PHE A 17 2.28 -1.36 6.91
CA PHE A 17 0.95 -0.79 6.88
C PHE A 17 -0.13 -1.84 6.64
N SER A 18 0.07 -2.82 5.75
CA SER A 18 -0.90 -3.89 5.51
C SER A 18 -1.07 -4.78 6.75
N ASP A 19 0.00 -5.11 7.46
CA ASP A 19 -0.06 -5.85 8.73
C ASP A 19 -0.84 -5.09 9.80
N LYS A 20 -0.64 -3.77 9.90
CA LYS A 20 -1.41 -2.92 10.81
C LYS A 20 -2.90 -2.95 10.47
N ILE A 21 -3.27 -2.81 9.20
CA ILE A 21 -4.66 -2.91 8.75
C ILE A 21 -5.26 -4.28 9.07
N TRP A 22 -4.54 -5.37 8.81
CA TRP A 22 -4.97 -6.72 9.14
C TRP A 22 -5.31 -6.86 10.63
N ASN A 23 -4.41 -6.43 11.51
CA ASN A 23 -4.61 -6.52 12.95
C ASN A 23 -5.82 -5.71 13.44
N ILE A 24 -6.06 -4.53 12.87
CA ILE A 24 -7.25 -3.72 13.17
C ILE A 24 -8.52 -4.45 12.74
N VAL A 25 -8.57 -4.94 11.50
CA VAL A 25 -9.73 -5.65 10.95
C VAL A 25 -10.02 -6.94 11.71
N MET A 26 -9.00 -7.63 12.22
CA MET A 26 -9.17 -8.82 13.03
C MET A 26 -9.98 -8.57 14.31
N GLY A 27 -9.94 -7.35 14.86
CA GLY A 27 -10.77 -6.93 15.99
C GLY A 27 -12.23 -6.61 15.66
N TRP A 28 -12.61 -6.54 14.38
CA TRP A 28 -13.98 -6.19 13.98
C TRP A 28 -14.97 -7.35 14.13
N ASN A 29 -16.25 -7.01 14.31
CA ASN A 29 -17.35 -7.99 14.27
C ASN A 29 -17.49 -8.64 12.89
N TYR A 30 -18.21 -9.76 12.83
CA TYR A 30 -18.32 -10.57 11.62
C TYR A 30 -18.79 -9.77 10.40
N PHE A 31 -19.85 -8.99 10.51
CA PHE A 31 -20.42 -8.27 9.37
C PHE A 31 -19.46 -7.21 8.81
N ALA A 32 -18.82 -6.41 9.67
CA ALA A 32 -17.84 -5.42 9.25
C ALA A 32 -16.61 -6.09 8.62
N LYS A 33 -16.13 -7.19 9.23
CA LYS A 33 -15.01 -7.98 8.75
C LYS A 33 -15.27 -8.60 7.38
N ASP A 34 -16.43 -9.24 7.20
CA ASP A 34 -16.81 -9.92 5.95
C ASP A 34 -17.08 -8.95 4.79
N THR A 35 -17.53 -7.74 5.10
CA THR A 35 -17.81 -6.71 4.09
C THR A 35 -16.58 -5.86 3.78
N ILE A 36 -16.34 -4.79 4.53
CA ILE A 36 -15.26 -3.83 4.23
C ILE A 36 -13.91 -4.26 4.80
N GLY A 37 -13.88 -5.11 5.83
CA GLY A 37 -12.64 -5.64 6.41
C GLY A 37 -11.83 -6.44 5.39
N LYS A 38 -12.43 -7.44 4.75
CA LYS A 38 -11.79 -8.22 3.68
C LYS A 38 -11.33 -7.34 2.53
N GLN A 39 -12.11 -6.32 2.17
CA GLN A 39 -11.79 -5.42 1.05
C GLN A 39 -10.59 -4.52 1.38
N ILE A 40 -10.53 -3.92 2.57
CA ILE A 40 -9.41 -3.05 2.95
C ILE A 40 -8.12 -3.85 3.15
N CYS A 41 -8.18 -5.07 3.71
CA CYS A 41 -7.00 -5.94 3.81
C CYS A 41 -6.43 -6.25 2.43
N ARG A 42 -7.26 -6.74 1.50
CA ARG A 42 -6.83 -7.05 0.13
C ARG A 42 -6.23 -5.84 -0.58
N ALA A 43 -6.86 -4.66 -0.43
CA ALA A 43 -6.35 -3.44 -1.03
C ALA A 43 -5.01 -3.03 -0.41
N ALA A 44 -4.83 -3.16 0.91
CA ALA A 44 -3.58 -2.85 1.58
C ALA A 44 -2.45 -3.81 1.16
N ASP A 45 -2.69 -5.12 1.21
CA ASP A 45 -1.73 -6.17 0.78
C ASP A 45 -1.32 -5.97 -0.69
N SER A 46 -2.27 -5.55 -1.53
CA SER A 46 -2.03 -5.30 -2.95
C SER A 46 -1.03 -4.17 -3.21
N ILE A 47 -0.84 -3.22 -2.28
CA ILE A 47 0.12 -2.12 -2.46
C ILE A 47 1.55 -2.68 -2.55
N SER A 48 1.99 -3.39 -1.51
CA SER A 48 3.31 -3.99 -1.43
C SER A 48 3.48 -5.12 -2.43
N ALA A 49 2.46 -5.97 -2.62
CA ALA A 49 2.50 -7.07 -3.58
C ALA A 49 2.75 -6.58 -5.01
N ASN A 50 2.06 -5.53 -5.46
CA ASN A 50 2.31 -4.95 -6.78
C ASN A 50 3.70 -4.27 -6.86
N ILE A 51 4.18 -3.65 -5.80
CA ILE A 51 5.55 -3.08 -5.78
C ILE A 51 6.58 -4.20 -5.97
N ALA A 52 6.43 -5.30 -5.23
CA ALA A 52 7.29 -6.48 -5.32
C ALA A 52 7.26 -7.11 -6.72
N GLU A 53 6.06 -7.30 -7.27
CA GLU A 53 5.89 -7.88 -8.60
C GLU A 53 6.52 -6.98 -9.68
N GLY A 54 6.29 -5.67 -9.61
CA GLY A 54 6.92 -4.69 -10.50
C GLY A 54 8.44 -4.67 -10.37
N TYR A 55 8.96 -4.77 -9.14
CA TYR A 55 10.40 -4.80 -8.87
C TYR A 55 11.09 -5.98 -9.55
N GLY A 56 10.44 -7.14 -9.60
CA GLY A 56 10.94 -8.35 -10.27
C GLY A 56 10.84 -8.34 -11.79
N ARG A 57 10.22 -7.33 -12.42
CA ARG A 57 10.11 -7.24 -13.89
C ARG A 57 11.41 -6.78 -14.53
N TYR A 58 11.69 -7.34 -15.72
CA TYR A 58 12.87 -7.00 -16.50
C TYR A 58 12.79 -5.59 -17.11
N HIS A 59 11.63 -5.16 -17.62
CA HIS A 59 11.52 -3.84 -18.23
C HIS A 59 10.99 -2.77 -17.25
N PHE A 60 11.64 -1.59 -17.27
CA PHE A 60 11.25 -0.46 -16.43
C PHE A 60 9.80 0.01 -16.66
N LYS A 61 9.26 -0.17 -17.88
CA LYS A 61 7.87 0.18 -18.21
C LYS A 61 6.88 -0.73 -17.47
N GLU A 62 7.19 -2.03 -17.40
CA GLU A 62 6.36 -2.98 -16.66
C GLU A 62 6.40 -2.70 -15.17
N ASN A 63 7.59 -2.45 -14.61
CA ASN A 63 7.73 -2.04 -13.21
C ASN A 63 6.86 -0.82 -12.88
N LYS A 64 6.91 0.25 -13.71
CA LYS A 64 6.02 1.41 -13.55
C LYS A 64 4.54 1.05 -13.60
N ASN A 65 4.13 0.18 -14.52
CA ASN A 65 2.73 -0.24 -14.63
C ASN A 65 2.25 -0.91 -13.33
N PHE A 66 3.05 -1.79 -12.75
CA PHE A 66 2.75 -2.39 -11.45
C PHE A 66 2.67 -1.36 -10.32
N CYS A 67 3.59 -0.40 -10.26
CA CYS A 67 3.48 0.69 -9.29
C CYS A 67 2.22 1.55 -9.48
N TYR A 68 1.67 1.67 -10.70
CA TYR A 68 0.38 2.32 -10.91
C TYR A 68 -0.78 1.50 -10.35
N TYR A 69 -0.72 0.17 -10.41
CA TYR A 69 -1.69 -0.69 -9.71
C TYR A 69 -1.58 -0.51 -8.20
N SER A 70 -0.36 -0.47 -7.62
CA SER A 70 -0.17 -0.15 -6.20
C SER A 70 -0.80 1.20 -5.83
N ARG A 71 -0.67 2.21 -6.69
CA ARG A 71 -1.29 3.53 -6.47
C ARG A 71 -2.82 3.47 -6.54
N GLY A 72 -3.37 2.63 -7.41
CA GLY A 72 -4.80 2.33 -7.46
C GLY A 72 -5.30 1.75 -6.13
N SER A 73 -4.67 0.67 -5.66
CA SER A 73 -5.00 0.03 -4.38
C SER A 73 -4.84 0.97 -3.19
N LEU A 74 -3.83 1.85 -3.20
CA LEU A 74 -3.66 2.90 -2.19
C LEU A 74 -4.88 3.83 -2.09
N LEU A 75 -5.46 4.23 -3.23
CA LEU A 75 -6.66 5.08 -3.24
C LEU A 75 -7.91 4.32 -2.76
N GLU A 76 -7.99 3.02 -3.01
CA GLU A 76 -9.03 2.16 -2.45
C GLU A 76 -8.93 2.09 -0.92
N VAL A 77 -7.72 1.85 -0.38
CA VAL A 77 -7.48 1.89 1.07
C VAL A 77 -7.92 3.24 1.65
N LYS A 78 -7.55 4.37 1.04
CA LYS A 78 -7.99 5.70 1.49
C LYS A 78 -9.52 5.80 1.56
N SER A 79 -10.23 5.27 0.57
CA SER A 79 -11.69 5.23 0.56
C SER A 79 -12.25 4.36 1.69
N PHE A 80 -11.66 3.18 1.92
CA PHE A 80 -12.09 2.28 2.99
C PHE A 80 -11.77 2.81 4.38
N LEU A 81 -10.65 3.49 4.61
CA LEU A 81 -10.35 4.16 5.88
C LEU A 81 -11.43 5.19 6.23
N ARG A 82 -11.81 6.03 5.26
CA ARG A 82 -12.88 7.02 5.44
C ARG A 82 -14.22 6.34 5.75
N LYS A 83 -14.56 5.24 5.07
CA LYS A 83 -15.78 4.46 5.37
C LYS A 83 -15.71 3.83 6.76
N SER A 84 -14.56 3.32 7.18
CA SER A 84 -14.36 2.67 8.47
C SER A 84 -14.54 3.66 9.61
N LYS A 85 -13.96 4.86 9.50
CA LYS A 85 -14.21 5.98 10.41
C LYS A 85 -15.70 6.34 10.47
N ASN A 86 -16.33 6.59 9.32
CA ASN A 86 -17.75 6.99 9.27
C ASN A 86 -18.71 5.92 9.84
N ARG A 87 -18.28 4.65 9.87
CA ARG A 87 -19.03 3.52 10.45
C ARG A 87 -18.63 3.23 11.90
N ASN A 88 -17.80 4.09 12.51
CA ASN A 88 -17.28 3.93 13.87
C ASN A 88 -16.55 2.59 14.10
N LEU A 89 -15.87 2.07 13.07
CA LEU A 89 -15.06 0.85 13.18
C LEU A 89 -13.62 1.14 13.64
N ILE A 90 -13.21 2.39 13.52
CA ILE A 90 -11.94 2.94 14.02
C ILE A 90 -12.21 4.33 14.62
N SER A 91 -11.40 4.73 15.60
CA SER A 91 -11.46 6.08 16.19
C SER A 91 -10.93 7.15 15.24
N GLU A 92 -11.20 8.42 15.57
CA GLU A 92 -10.62 9.57 14.85
C GLU A 92 -9.09 9.56 14.86
N ASP A 93 -8.51 9.24 16.01
CA ASP A 93 -7.05 9.19 16.18
C ASP A 93 -6.44 8.08 15.34
N CYS A 94 -7.04 6.87 15.37
CA CYS A 94 -6.62 5.75 14.54
C CYS A 94 -6.75 6.06 13.04
N TYR A 95 -7.84 6.71 12.62
CA TYR A 95 -7.99 7.18 11.24
C TYR A 95 -6.90 8.18 10.86
N SER A 96 -6.59 9.15 11.73
CA SER A 96 -5.61 10.19 11.46
C SER A 96 -4.19 9.63 11.34
N GLU A 97 -3.83 8.67 12.20
CA GLU A 97 -2.56 7.92 12.12
C GLU A 97 -2.45 7.16 10.80
N LEU A 98 -3.41 6.29 10.50
CA LEU A 98 -3.41 5.48 9.27
C LEU A 98 -3.42 6.35 8.01
N TYR A 99 -4.15 7.47 8.03
CA TYR A 99 -4.18 8.39 6.91
C TYR A 99 -2.82 9.04 6.66
N THR A 100 -2.12 9.42 7.72
CA THR A 100 -0.77 10.02 7.65
C THR A 100 0.26 9.03 7.11
N GLU A 101 0.20 7.77 7.57
CA GLU A 101 1.05 6.69 7.05
C GLU A 101 0.78 6.44 5.56
N LEU A 102 -0.49 6.35 5.17
CA LEU A 102 -0.88 6.16 3.78
C LEU A 102 -0.46 7.33 2.88
N GLN A 103 -0.49 8.58 3.37
CA GLN A 103 0.06 9.73 2.64
C GLN A 103 1.57 9.61 2.44
N THR A 104 2.29 9.15 3.47
CA THR A 104 3.74 8.92 3.39
C THR A 104 4.07 7.88 2.33
N ILE A 105 3.36 6.74 2.33
CA ILE A 105 3.50 5.69 1.31
C ILE A 105 3.20 6.26 -0.09
N HIS A 106 2.14 7.07 -0.23
CA HIS A 106 1.77 7.66 -1.52
C HIS A 106 2.87 8.57 -2.08
N LEU A 107 3.46 9.42 -1.23
CA LEU A 107 4.57 10.29 -1.63
C LEU A 107 5.80 9.48 -2.06
N LYS A 108 6.18 8.47 -1.27
CA LYS A 108 7.32 7.59 -1.57
C LYS A 108 7.09 6.75 -2.83
N LEU A 109 5.88 6.27 -3.05
CA LEU A 109 5.49 5.53 -4.25
C LEU A 109 5.61 6.40 -5.50
N ASN A 110 5.12 7.64 -5.45
CA ASN A 110 5.26 8.57 -6.58
C ASN A 110 6.72 8.94 -6.84
N ALA A 111 7.53 9.10 -5.80
CA ALA A 111 8.98 9.30 -5.94
C ALA A 111 9.65 8.09 -6.61
N TYR A 112 9.28 6.87 -6.21
CA TYR A 112 9.79 5.64 -6.81
C TYR A 112 9.37 5.50 -8.29
N ILE A 113 8.11 5.75 -8.63
CA ILE A 113 7.62 5.78 -10.02
C ILE A 113 8.43 6.75 -10.88
N LYS A 114 8.74 7.94 -10.35
CA LYS A 114 9.56 8.93 -11.05
C LYS A 114 11.01 8.46 -11.21
N TYR A 115 11.55 7.73 -10.23
CA TYR A 115 12.90 7.22 -10.26
C TYR A 115 13.11 6.08 -11.28
N ILE A 116 12.13 5.17 -11.42
CA ILE A 116 12.22 4.05 -12.37
C ILE A 116 12.50 4.55 -13.80
N GLY A 117 13.48 3.96 -14.47
CA GLY A 117 13.85 4.30 -15.85
C GLY A 117 14.63 5.62 -16.04
N ASN A 118 14.78 6.43 -14.99
CA ASN A 118 15.67 7.60 -15.01
C ASN A 118 17.11 7.26 -14.61
N ASN A 119 17.31 6.11 -13.96
CA ASN A 119 18.64 5.53 -13.77
C ASN A 119 18.89 4.47 -14.86
N LEU A 120 19.63 4.87 -15.89
CA LEU A 120 20.08 4.00 -16.99
C LEU A 120 21.00 2.87 -16.51
N ASN A 121 21.55 2.95 -15.30
CA ASN A 121 22.48 1.97 -14.72
C ASN A 121 21.79 0.76 -14.06
N LYS A 122 20.48 0.56 -14.26
CA LYS A 122 19.78 -0.60 -13.68
C LYS A 122 19.91 -1.87 -14.54
N PHE A 123 20.60 -1.79 -15.68
CA PHE A 123 20.98 -2.93 -16.54
C PHE A 123 22.38 -2.70 -17.11
#